data_AF-A0A357AG96-F1
#
_entry.id   AF-A0A357AG96-F1
#
_cell.length_a   1.000
_cell.length_b   1.000
_cell.length_c   1.000
_cell.angle_alpha   90.00
_cell.angle_beta   90.00
_cell.angle_gamma   90.00
#
_symmetry.space_group_name_H-M   'P 1'
#
loop_
_entity.id
_entity.type
_entity.pdbx_description
1 polymer ?
#
loop_
_entity_poly.entity_id
_entity_poly.type
_entity_poly.pdbx_seq_one_letter_code
_entity_poly.pdbx_strand_id
1 'polypeptide(L)'
;LLHFKNILELFSDPFRTLTTGSKSNLRLSLLCLDPRKMLDRHMSSARSTILFSATLSPLAYFKNILGGRNEDATLRLPSPFPRENLLVFNEDRIETRFRHRARFLEGTARSIYDWARTHKGNVMVFFPSYKYLLDTLDIFEGYEGDFEILCQDRDMDEPARDAFLAQFEAYGDITRIAFCVMGGVFGEGIDLVGERLTSVIIVGVGLPQVSPEQEIMKEYYDEKDHAGFTYAYTYPGLNKVLQAAGRLIRTDTDRGALLLIDSRFASPDYLRLLPEEWHPLPRASLGFSPGETAKQFWGTDQAHA
;
A
#
# COMPACT_ATOMS: atom_id res chain seq x y z
N LEU A 1 -19.25 25.93 7.24
CA LEU A 1 -19.15 27.36 6.82
C LEU A 1 -17.94 28.06 7.41
N LEU A 2 -17.71 28.05 8.73
CA LEU A 2 -16.53 28.69 9.35
C LEU A 2 -15.20 28.12 8.81
N HIS A 3 -15.04 26.80 8.80
CA HIS A 3 -13.84 26.16 8.23
C HIS A 3 -13.59 26.57 6.77
N PHE A 4 -14.64 26.59 5.95
CA PHE A 4 -14.55 27.04 4.55
C PHE A 4 -14.04 28.49 4.45
N LYS A 5 -14.56 29.40 5.28
CA LYS A 5 -14.09 30.80 5.32
C LYS A 5 -12.62 30.90 5.72
N ASN A 6 -12.22 30.17 6.76
CA ASN A 6 -10.82 30.18 7.21
C ASN A 6 -9.86 29.67 6.13
N ILE A 7 -10.23 28.62 5.39
CA ILE A 7 -9.42 28.13 4.27
C ILE A 7 -9.43 29.13 3.10
N LEU A 8 -10.56 29.80 2.86
CA LEU A 8 -10.66 30.84 1.83
C LEU A 8 -9.72 32.02 2.10
N GLU A 9 -9.47 32.37 3.37
CA GLU A 9 -8.48 33.39 3.75
C GLU A 9 -7.03 32.99 3.43
N LEU A 10 -6.76 31.68 3.30
CA LEU A 10 -5.46 31.13 2.92
C LEU A 10 -5.36 30.86 1.41
N PHE A 11 -6.44 31.12 0.66
CA PHE A 11 -6.54 30.81 -0.75
C PHE A 11 -5.49 31.58 -1.56
N SER A 12 -4.70 30.84 -2.31
CA SER A 12 -3.55 31.35 -3.06
C SER A 12 -3.27 30.43 -4.26
N ASP A 13 -2.23 30.71 -5.05
CA ASP A 13 -1.81 29.92 -6.22
C ASP A 13 -1.87 28.38 -6.10
N PRO A 14 -1.51 27.73 -4.97
CA PRO A 14 -1.60 26.27 -4.84
C PRO A 14 -3.03 25.74 -4.61
N PHE A 15 -4.03 26.62 -4.51
CA PHE A 15 -5.42 26.21 -4.34
C PHE A 15 -6.17 26.14 -5.68
N ARG A 16 -7.13 25.23 -5.76
CA ARG A 16 -8.14 25.19 -6.82
C ARG A 16 -9.53 25.07 -6.22
N THR A 17 -10.50 25.63 -6.93
CA THR A 17 -11.92 25.53 -6.56
C THR A 17 -12.55 24.42 -7.38
N LEU A 18 -13.07 23.40 -6.70
CA LEU A 18 -13.80 22.30 -7.32
C LEU A 18 -15.28 22.42 -6.99
N THR A 19 -16.10 22.42 -8.04
CA THR A 19 -17.55 22.40 -7.92
C THR A 19 -18.07 21.04 -8.38
N THR A 20 -18.73 20.31 -7.50
CA THR A 20 -19.37 19.01 -7.81
C THR A 20 -20.85 19.04 -7.41
N GLY A 21 -21.63 18.11 -7.96
CA GLY A 21 -23.04 17.93 -7.57
C GLY A 21 -24.01 18.00 -8.74
N SER A 22 -25.28 18.15 -8.41
CA SER A 22 -26.40 18.19 -9.37
C SER A 22 -27.13 19.53 -9.29
N LYS A 23 -28.14 19.74 -10.15
CA LYS A 23 -28.92 21.00 -10.19
C LYS A 23 -29.54 21.40 -8.85
N SER A 24 -29.83 20.45 -7.97
CA SER A 24 -30.48 20.69 -6.66
C SER A 24 -29.54 20.60 -5.47
N ASN A 25 -28.31 20.10 -5.65
CA ASN A 25 -27.33 19.98 -4.56
C ASN A 25 -25.92 20.20 -5.11
N LEU A 26 -25.39 21.39 -4.89
CA LEU A 26 -24.08 21.82 -5.35
C LEU A 26 -23.11 21.89 -4.17
N ARG A 27 -21.95 21.27 -4.33
CA ARG A 27 -20.85 21.27 -3.37
C ARG A 27 -19.69 22.06 -3.95
N LEU A 28 -19.22 23.04 -3.17
CA LEU A 28 -18.02 23.81 -3.47
C LEU A 28 -16.90 23.38 -2.52
N SER A 29 -15.75 23.03 -3.07
CA SER A 29 -14.57 22.58 -2.32
C SER A 29 -13.36 23.44 -2.68
N LEU A 30 -12.56 23.82 -1.68
CA LEU A 30 -11.27 24.48 -1.86
C LEU A 30 -10.19 23.41 -1.67
N LEU A 31 -9.50 23.05 -2.74
CA LEU A 31 -8.48 22.01 -2.75
C LEU A 31 -7.11 22.65 -2.61
N CYS A 32 -6.36 22.30 -1.56
CA CYS A 32 -4.95 22.61 -1.46
C CYS A 32 -4.17 21.54 -2.24
N LEU A 33 -3.54 21.92 -3.34
CA LEU A 33 -2.78 20.98 -4.18
C LEU A 33 -1.31 20.87 -3.75
N ASP A 34 -0.81 21.91 -3.10
CA ASP A 34 0.57 22.01 -2.69
C ASP A 34 0.68 22.68 -1.31
N PRO A 35 0.98 21.90 -0.25
CA PRO A 35 1.06 22.42 1.10
C PRO A 35 2.41 23.09 1.43
N ARG A 36 3.39 23.09 0.52
CA ARG A 36 4.78 23.49 0.78
C ARG A 36 4.90 24.84 1.49
N LYS A 37 4.25 25.88 0.96
CA LYS A 37 4.33 27.24 1.53
C LYS A 37 3.75 27.32 2.95
N MET A 38 2.72 26.52 3.24
CA MET A 38 2.08 26.50 4.54
C MET A 38 2.97 25.77 5.55
N LEU A 39 3.51 24.62 5.15
CA LEU A 39 4.44 23.85 5.96
C LEU A 39 5.72 24.64 6.25
N ASP A 40 6.34 25.24 5.22
CA ASP A 40 7.58 26.03 5.35
C ASP A 40 7.41 27.20 6.33
N ARG A 41 6.25 27.88 6.34
CA ARG A 41 5.94 28.94 7.32
C ARG A 41 6.00 28.42 8.76
N HIS A 42 5.43 27.23 9.00
CA HIS A 42 5.43 26.62 10.33
C HIS A 42 6.79 26.05 10.71
N MET A 43 7.49 25.40 9.78
CA MET A 43 8.82 24.84 10.04
C MET A 43 9.85 25.94 10.30
N SER A 44 9.75 27.07 9.61
CA SER A 44 10.67 28.21 9.76
C SER A 44 10.51 28.96 11.09
N SER A 45 9.47 28.70 11.88
CA SER A 45 9.35 29.28 13.23
C SER A 45 10.15 28.49 14.28
N ALA A 46 10.57 27.26 13.94
CA ALA A 46 11.44 26.45 14.78
C ALA A 46 12.91 26.70 14.46
N ARG A 47 13.80 26.41 15.42
CA ARG A 47 15.25 26.42 15.18
C ARG A 47 15.69 25.34 14.17
N SER A 48 15.00 24.20 14.18
CA SER A 48 15.25 23.06 13.30
C SER A 48 14.01 22.17 13.26
N THR A 49 13.71 21.59 12.10
CA THR A 49 12.64 20.59 11.92
C THR A 49 13.24 19.29 11.40
N ILE A 50 12.85 18.17 12.00
CA ILE A 50 13.25 16.82 11.58
C ILE A 50 11.99 16.09 11.14
N LEU A 51 11.95 15.68 9.87
CA LEU A 51 10.88 14.88 9.30
C LEU A 51 11.38 13.45 9.18
N PHE A 52 10.73 12.51 9.86
CA PHE A 52 11.11 11.09 9.83
C PHE A 52 9.88 10.24 9.55
N SER A 53 10.04 9.23 8.69
CA SER A 53 9.05 8.18 8.45
C SER A 53 9.75 7.03 7.71
N ALA A 54 9.26 5.81 7.93
CA ALA A 54 9.75 4.61 7.26
C ALA A 54 9.40 4.57 5.76
N THR A 55 8.44 5.37 5.31
CA THR A 55 7.90 5.29 3.94
C THR A 55 8.12 6.57 3.12
N LEU A 56 9.10 7.41 3.48
CA LEU A 56 9.49 8.59 2.70
C LEU A 56 10.30 8.22 1.45
N SER A 57 9.72 7.42 0.56
CA SER A 57 10.34 6.99 -0.69
C SER A 57 9.44 7.29 -1.90
N PRO A 58 9.95 7.93 -2.96
CA PRO A 58 11.31 8.49 -3.08
C PRO A 58 11.50 9.80 -2.30
N LEU A 59 12.66 9.95 -1.65
CA LEU A 59 12.96 11.09 -0.77
C LEU A 59 12.81 12.45 -1.44
N ALA A 60 13.19 12.58 -2.72
CA ALA A 60 13.08 13.85 -3.45
C ALA A 60 11.62 14.33 -3.59
N TYR A 61 10.68 13.39 -3.77
CA TYR A 61 9.26 13.71 -3.84
C TYR A 61 8.76 14.26 -2.50
N PHE A 62 9.01 13.53 -1.41
CA PHE A 62 8.57 13.94 -0.08
C PHE A 62 9.26 15.22 0.40
N LYS A 63 10.56 15.37 0.14
CA LYS A 63 11.31 16.60 0.40
C LYS A 63 10.68 17.78 -0.32
N ASN A 64 10.29 17.61 -1.59
CA ASN A 64 9.59 18.65 -2.32
C ASN A 64 8.26 18.99 -1.66
N ILE A 65 7.30 18.05 -1.55
CA ILE A 65 5.93 18.37 -1.09
C ILE A 65 5.86 18.84 0.38
N LEU A 66 6.81 18.42 1.23
CA LEU A 66 6.84 18.79 2.64
C LEU A 66 7.49 20.16 2.90
N GLY A 67 7.95 20.85 1.85
CA GLY A 67 8.54 22.19 1.95
C GLY A 67 10.04 22.18 2.25
N GLY A 68 10.73 21.07 1.99
CA GLY A 68 12.18 20.96 2.11
C GLY A 68 12.91 21.73 1.01
N ARG A 69 14.09 22.25 1.34
CA ARG A 69 14.99 23.06 0.50
C ARG A 69 16.16 22.24 0.01
N ASN A 70 16.80 22.62 -1.09
CA ASN A 70 17.86 21.80 -1.70
C ASN A 70 19.02 21.51 -0.72
N GLU A 71 19.37 22.47 0.12
CA GLU A 71 20.38 22.39 1.17
C GLU A 71 20.03 21.47 2.36
N ASP A 72 18.76 21.09 2.52
CA ASP A 72 18.35 20.26 3.66
C ASP A 72 18.94 18.85 3.55
N ALA A 73 19.53 18.40 4.66
CA ALA A 73 20.11 17.06 4.74
C ALA A 73 19.04 15.98 4.62
N THR A 74 19.34 14.93 3.84
CA THR A 74 18.51 13.72 3.74
C THR A 74 19.31 12.52 4.19
N LEU A 75 18.70 11.68 5.03
CA LEU A 75 19.31 10.46 5.52
C LEU A 75 18.35 9.29 5.25
N ARG A 76 18.87 8.22 4.64
CA ARG A 76 18.20 6.92 4.53
C ARG A 76 19.03 5.91 5.30
N LEU A 77 18.43 5.27 6.29
CA LEU A 77 19.06 4.20 7.05
C LEU A 77 18.61 2.86 6.46
N PRO A 78 19.50 1.85 6.38
CA PRO A 78 19.10 0.50 5.97
C PRO A 78 18.18 -0.13 7.01
N SER A 79 17.41 -1.14 6.58
CA SER A 79 16.62 -1.96 7.50
C SER A 79 17.55 -2.63 8.53
N PRO A 80 17.22 -2.59 9.84
CA PRO A 80 17.97 -3.31 10.86
C PRO A 80 17.66 -4.81 10.88
N PHE A 81 16.62 -5.26 10.15
CA PHE A 81 16.13 -6.63 10.21
C PHE A 81 16.88 -7.56 9.23
N PRO A 82 17.11 -8.84 9.59
CA PRO A 82 17.77 -9.80 8.73
C PRO A 82 17.05 -9.96 7.39
N ARG A 83 17.79 -9.97 6.28
CA ARG A 83 17.21 -10.04 4.93
C ARG A 83 16.56 -11.38 4.66
N GLU A 84 17.14 -12.45 5.20
CA GLU A 84 16.69 -13.84 5.13
C GLU A 84 15.31 -14.06 5.78
N ASN A 85 14.87 -13.12 6.64
CA ASN A 85 13.58 -13.20 7.30
C ASN A 85 12.42 -12.66 6.44
N LEU A 86 12.72 -12.00 5.31
CA LEU A 86 11.71 -11.43 4.42
C LEU A 86 11.77 -12.08 3.04
N LEU A 87 10.75 -12.84 2.65
CA LEU A 87 10.56 -13.17 1.24
C LEU A 87 9.75 -12.07 0.56
N VAL A 88 10.19 -11.58 -0.60
CA VAL A 88 9.36 -10.75 -1.48
C VAL A 88 9.29 -11.42 -2.84
N PHE A 89 8.09 -11.72 -3.31
CA PHE A 89 7.84 -12.31 -4.63
C PHE A 89 6.95 -11.39 -5.46
N ASN A 90 7.19 -11.33 -6.77
CA ASN A 90 6.35 -10.58 -7.69
C ASN A 90 5.70 -11.51 -8.74
N GLU A 91 4.37 -11.66 -8.63
CA GLU A 91 3.54 -12.28 -9.66
C GLU A 91 3.21 -11.25 -10.75
N ASP A 92 4.19 -11.04 -11.63
CA ASP A 92 4.19 -10.02 -12.67
C ASP A 92 3.52 -10.45 -13.98
N ARG A 93 2.96 -11.66 -14.05
CA ARG A 93 2.14 -12.11 -15.19
C ARG A 93 0.69 -11.62 -15.10
N ILE A 94 0.29 -11.06 -13.95
CA ILE A 94 -1.07 -10.58 -13.69
C ILE A 94 -1.18 -9.07 -13.90
N GLU A 95 -2.25 -8.63 -14.56
CA GLU A 95 -2.56 -7.21 -14.72
C GLU A 95 -3.84 -6.81 -13.97
N THR A 96 -3.71 -5.90 -12.99
CA THR A 96 -4.87 -5.42 -12.21
C THR A 96 -5.44 -4.09 -12.71
N ARG A 97 -4.93 -3.56 -13.85
CA ARG A 97 -5.50 -2.37 -14.50
C ARG A 97 -6.97 -2.61 -14.84
N PHE A 98 -7.80 -1.57 -14.71
CA PHE A 98 -9.27 -1.68 -14.89
C PHE A 98 -9.68 -2.42 -16.19
N ARG A 99 -8.96 -2.17 -17.29
CA ARG A 99 -9.23 -2.78 -18.61
C ARG A 99 -8.89 -4.27 -18.70
N HIS A 100 -7.98 -4.78 -17.86
CA HIS A 100 -7.46 -6.14 -17.95
C HIS A 100 -7.84 -7.01 -16.75
N ARG A 101 -8.17 -6.40 -15.60
CA ARG A 101 -8.37 -7.11 -14.33
C ARG A 101 -9.41 -8.23 -14.35
N ALA A 102 -10.45 -8.12 -15.19
CA ALA A 102 -11.45 -9.17 -15.35
C ALA A 102 -10.86 -10.44 -15.97
N ARG A 103 -9.94 -10.29 -16.93
CA ARG A 103 -9.23 -11.42 -17.58
C ARG A 103 -8.30 -12.14 -16.61
N PHE A 104 -7.74 -11.42 -15.63
CA PHE A 104 -6.76 -11.97 -14.68
C PHE A 104 -7.37 -12.29 -13.30
N LEU A 105 -8.69 -12.24 -13.16
CA LEU A 105 -9.37 -12.46 -11.89
C LEU A 105 -9.09 -13.88 -11.33
N GLU A 106 -9.27 -14.91 -12.16
CA GLU A 106 -8.94 -16.30 -11.80
C GLU A 106 -7.46 -16.48 -11.46
N GLY A 107 -6.56 -15.87 -12.24
CA GLY A 107 -5.12 -15.91 -11.96
C GLY A 107 -4.76 -15.26 -10.63
N THR A 108 -5.46 -14.19 -10.24
CA THR A 108 -5.27 -13.49 -8.97
C THR A 108 -5.69 -14.38 -7.81
N ALA A 109 -6.91 -14.95 -7.87
CA ALA A 109 -7.40 -15.90 -6.86
C ALA A 109 -6.47 -17.11 -6.73
N ARG A 110 -6.03 -17.66 -7.86
CA ARG A 110 -5.09 -18.79 -7.90
C ARG A 110 -3.75 -18.48 -7.25
N SER A 111 -3.20 -17.29 -7.51
CA SER A 111 -1.91 -16.88 -6.95
C SER A 111 -2.00 -16.67 -5.44
N ILE A 112 -3.12 -16.09 -4.96
CA ILE A 112 -3.40 -15.98 -3.51
C ILE A 112 -3.48 -17.37 -2.89
N TYR A 113 -4.20 -18.30 -3.52
CA TYR A 113 -4.34 -19.68 -3.05
C TYR A 113 -3.00 -20.43 -2.98
N ASP A 114 -2.25 -20.42 -4.08
CA ASP A 114 -0.96 -21.11 -4.16
C ASP A 114 0.08 -20.54 -3.18
N TRP A 115 -0.05 -19.27 -2.80
CA TRP A 115 0.77 -18.64 -1.78
C TRP A 115 0.30 -18.98 -0.36
N ALA A 116 -0.97 -18.74 -0.05
CA ALA A 116 -1.51 -18.87 1.31
C ALA A 116 -1.47 -20.31 1.83
N ARG A 117 -1.55 -21.31 0.96
CA ARG A 117 -1.48 -22.73 1.37
C ARG A 117 -0.08 -23.22 1.77
N THR A 118 0.96 -22.39 1.62
CA THR A 118 2.35 -22.81 1.82
C THR A 118 2.79 -22.80 3.28
N HIS A 119 2.08 -22.07 4.14
CA HIS A 119 2.38 -21.92 5.56
C HIS A 119 1.11 -21.66 6.36
N LYS A 120 1.05 -22.23 7.56
CA LYS A 120 -0.02 -21.95 8.52
C LYS A 120 0.28 -20.66 9.24
N GLY A 121 -0.59 -19.67 9.08
CA GLY A 121 -0.47 -18.40 9.78
C GLY A 121 -1.48 -17.38 9.30
N ASN A 122 -1.26 -16.15 9.72
CA ASN A 122 -2.15 -15.04 9.43
C ASN A 122 -1.71 -14.29 8.18
N VAL A 123 -2.61 -14.18 7.21
CA VAL A 123 -2.40 -13.57 5.89
C VAL A 123 -3.31 -12.35 5.74
N MET A 124 -2.77 -11.21 5.33
CA MET A 124 -3.57 -10.06 4.90
C MET A 124 -3.43 -9.85 3.39
N VAL A 125 -4.57 -9.76 2.69
CA VAL A 125 -4.65 -9.53 1.25
C VAL A 125 -5.28 -8.16 1.00
N PHE A 126 -4.52 -7.25 0.39
CA PHE A 126 -4.95 -5.88 0.11
C PHE A 126 -5.34 -5.70 -1.35
N PHE A 127 -6.59 -5.30 -1.59
CA PHE A 127 -7.18 -5.11 -2.91
C PHE A 127 -7.36 -3.64 -3.28
N PRO A 128 -7.35 -3.28 -4.58
CA PRO A 128 -7.51 -1.89 -5.01
C PRO A 128 -8.95 -1.38 -4.88
N SER A 129 -9.94 -2.27 -4.74
CA SER A 129 -11.34 -1.91 -4.51
C SER A 129 -12.15 -3.07 -3.94
N TYR A 130 -13.24 -2.74 -3.22
CA TYR A 130 -14.20 -3.72 -2.71
C TYR A 130 -14.78 -4.63 -3.80
N LYS A 131 -15.05 -4.08 -5.00
CA LYS A 131 -15.55 -4.89 -6.10
C LYS A 131 -14.53 -5.98 -6.47
N TYR A 132 -13.26 -5.62 -6.63
CA TYR A 132 -12.25 -6.59 -7.04
C TYR A 132 -11.96 -7.61 -5.94
N LEU A 133 -12.04 -7.19 -4.68
CA LEU A 133 -11.99 -8.05 -3.51
C LEU A 133 -13.08 -9.13 -3.57
N LEU A 134 -14.36 -8.72 -3.65
CA LEU A 134 -15.49 -9.66 -3.66
C LEU A 134 -15.47 -10.58 -4.88
N ASP A 135 -15.19 -10.02 -6.07
CA ASP A 135 -15.08 -10.81 -7.30
C ASP A 135 -13.94 -11.87 -7.20
N THR A 136 -12.84 -11.56 -6.50
CA THR A 136 -11.73 -12.50 -6.31
C THR A 136 -12.06 -13.54 -5.22
N LEU A 137 -12.73 -13.11 -4.15
CA LEU A 137 -13.12 -13.95 -3.03
C LEU A 137 -14.10 -15.05 -3.49
N ASP A 138 -15.09 -14.71 -4.33
CA ASP A 138 -16.04 -15.67 -4.90
C ASP A 138 -15.35 -16.83 -5.64
N ILE A 139 -14.26 -16.55 -6.37
CA ILE A 139 -13.43 -17.59 -7.00
C ILE A 139 -12.58 -18.33 -5.97
N PHE A 140 -12.03 -17.60 -5.00
CA PHE A 140 -11.15 -18.17 -3.99
C PHE A 140 -11.87 -19.20 -3.11
N GLU A 141 -13.13 -18.96 -2.75
CA GLU A 141 -13.99 -19.89 -1.99
C GLU A 141 -14.21 -21.22 -2.71
N GLY A 142 -14.00 -21.28 -4.02
CA GLY A 142 -14.03 -22.52 -4.79
C GLY A 142 -12.79 -23.40 -4.64
N TYR A 143 -11.71 -22.92 -4.00
CA TYR A 143 -10.51 -23.71 -3.75
C TYR A 143 -10.59 -24.49 -2.43
N GLU A 144 -10.10 -25.72 -2.46
CA GLU A 144 -10.02 -26.56 -1.27
C GLU A 144 -8.88 -26.13 -0.34
N GLY A 145 -9.18 -25.97 0.94
CA GLY A 145 -8.19 -25.72 1.99
C GLY A 145 -8.83 -25.47 3.34
N ASP A 146 -8.06 -25.64 4.40
CA ASP A 146 -8.46 -25.32 5.77
C ASP A 146 -8.12 -23.86 6.07
N PHE A 147 -8.93 -22.95 5.53
CA PHE A 147 -8.77 -21.52 5.67
C PHE A 147 -9.90 -20.90 6.50
N GLU A 148 -9.54 -20.04 7.44
CA GLU A 148 -10.49 -19.11 8.06
C GLU A 148 -10.47 -17.80 7.26
N ILE A 149 -11.54 -17.55 6.51
CA ILE A 149 -11.63 -16.37 5.65
C ILE A 149 -12.32 -15.24 6.40
N LEU A 150 -11.66 -14.09 6.48
CA LEU A 150 -12.22 -12.85 6.98
C LEU A 150 -12.36 -11.85 5.83
N CYS A 151 -13.49 -11.16 5.74
CA CYS A 151 -13.72 -10.11 4.76
C CYS A 151 -13.98 -8.79 5.47
N GLN A 152 -13.28 -7.74 5.05
CA GLN A 152 -13.55 -6.39 5.54
C GLN A 152 -14.95 -5.93 5.09
N ASP A 153 -15.71 -5.35 6.02
CA ASP A 153 -16.98 -4.67 5.72
C ASP A 153 -16.75 -3.23 5.27
N ARG A 154 -17.63 -2.73 4.40
CA ARG A 154 -17.52 -1.37 3.83
C ARG A 154 -17.54 -0.26 4.87
N ASP A 155 -18.35 -0.45 5.91
CA ASP A 155 -18.67 0.55 6.91
C ASP A 155 -18.27 0.08 8.32
N MET A 156 -17.04 -0.41 8.47
CA MET A 156 -16.48 -0.73 9.79
C MET A 156 -16.20 0.56 10.57
N ASP A 157 -16.86 0.71 11.71
CA ASP A 157 -16.45 1.67 12.72
C ASP A 157 -15.18 1.20 13.44
N GLU A 158 -14.65 2.04 14.32
CA GLU A 158 -13.42 1.75 15.05
C GLU A 158 -13.52 0.50 15.94
N PRO A 159 -14.60 0.28 16.72
CA PRO A 159 -14.78 -0.98 17.46
C PRO A 159 -14.85 -2.23 16.58
N ALA A 160 -15.59 -2.20 15.47
CA ALA A 160 -15.67 -3.34 14.55
C ALA A 160 -14.31 -3.66 13.92
N ARG A 161 -13.52 -2.63 13.60
CA ARG A 161 -12.15 -2.78 13.12
C ARG A 161 -11.26 -3.44 14.15
N ASP A 162 -11.32 -2.99 15.41
CA ASP A 162 -10.46 -3.54 16.46
C ASP A 162 -10.84 -5.00 16.75
N ALA A 163 -12.15 -5.34 16.71
CA ALA A 163 -12.63 -6.72 16.80
C ALA A 163 -12.17 -7.60 15.62
N PHE A 164 -12.12 -7.03 14.40
CA PHE A 164 -11.57 -7.72 13.23
C PHE A 164 -10.08 -8.05 13.44
N LEU A 165 -9.31 -7.11 13.98
CA LEU A 165 -7.88 -7.28 14.23
C LEU A 165 -7.57 -8.18 15.42
N ALA A 166 -8.44 -8.24 16.41
CA ALA A 166 -8.32 -9.17 17.53
C ALA A 166 -8.35 -10.64 17.07
N GLN A 167 -8.98 -10.96 15.94
CA GLN A 167 -8.96 -12.31 15.36
C GLN A 167 -7.56 -12.74 14.92
N PHE A 168 -6.65 -11.80 14.66
CA PHE A 168 -5.25 -12.06 14.34
C PHE A 168 -4.38 -12.34 15.58
N GLU A 169 -4.94 -12.32 16.80
CA GLU A 169 -4.22 -12.72 18.01
C GLU A 169 -4.08 -14.24 18.13
N ALA A 170 -5.03 -15.00 17.60
CA ALA A 170 -4.94 -16.46 17.56
C ALA A 170 -4.07 -16.91 16.38
N TYR A 171 -3.01 -17.68 16.64
CA TYR A 171 -2.09 -18.23 15.63
C TYR A 171 -1.83 -19.73 15.89
N GLY A 172 -1.48 -20.49 14.85
CA GLY A 172 -0.90 -21.84 14.96
C GLY A 172 -1.78 -23.00 14.48
N ASP A 173 -3.11 -22.89 14.59
CA ASP A 173 -4.00 -24.02 14.29
C ASP A 173 -4.53 -24.03 12.84
N ILE A 174 -4.91 -22.86 12.33
CA ILE A 174 -5.54 -22.67 11.00
C ILE A 174 -4.86 -21.52 10.24
N THR A 175 -4.89 -21.56 8.91
CA THR A 175 -4.47 -20.43 8.09
C THR A 175 -5.62 -19.41 8.01
N ARG A 176 -5.43 -18.22 8.59
CA ARG A 176 -6.43 -17.15 8.54
C ARG A 176 -6.08 -16.16 7.44
N ILE A 177 -7.05 -15.80 6.61
CA ILE A 177 -6.84 -14.89 5.48
C ILE A 177 -7.84 -13.75 5.55
N ALA A 178 -7.37 -12.53 5.81
CA ALA A 178 -8.18 -11.32 5.71
C ALA A 178 -8.09 -10.72 4.32
N PHE A 179 -9.25 -10.57 3.68
CA PHE A 179 -9.45 -9.80 2.46
C PHE A 179 -9.83 -8.37 2.85
N CYS A 180 -8.95 -7.42 2.54
CA CYS A 180 -9.11 -6.00 2.88
C CYS A 180 -8.90 -5.11 1.65
N VAL A 181 -9.45 -3.89 1.68
CA VAL A 181 -9.15 -2.88 0.66
C VAL A 181 -7.90 -2.10 1.06
N MET A 182 -7.08 -1.78 0.07
CA MET A 182 -5.85 -1.02 0.20
C MET A 182 -6.15 0.46 0.46
N GLY A 183 -5.57 0.99 1.53
CA GLY A 183 -5.86 2.34 2.02
C GLY A 183 -6.97 2.34 3.09
N GLY A 184 -7.00 3.39 3.90
CA GLY A 184 -7.78 3.42 5.14
C GLY A 184 -7.00 2.82 6.31
N VAL A 185 -7.67 2.61 7.44
CA VAL A 185 -6.98 2.30 8.71
C VAL A 185 -6.27 0.94 8.68
N PHE A 186 -6.80 -0.02 7.91
CA PHE A 186 -6.13 -1.30 7.69
C PHE A 186 -4.83 -1.21 6.89
N GLY A 187 -4.51 -0.08 6.24
CA GLY A 187 -3.22 0.16 5.57
C GLY A 187 -2.25 1.00 6.42
N GLU A 188 -2.75 1.83 7.34
CA GLU A 188 -1.94 2.84 8.06
C GLU A 188 -1.75 2.60 9.57
N GLY A 189 -2.67 1.95 10.30
CA GLY A 189 -2.68 1.96 11.78
C GLY A 189 -2.76 0.61 12.51
N ILE A 190 -2.29 -0.50 11.92
CA ILE A 190 -2.36 -1.82 12.58
C ILE A 190 -0.99 -2.23 13.12
N ASP A 191 -0.99 -2.67 14.37
CA ASP A 191 0.16 -3.23 15.06
C ASP A 191 0.00 -4.77 15.26
N LEU A 192 0.33 -5.54 14.22
CA LEU A 192 0.45 -7.00 14.31
C LEU A 192 1.94 -7.35 14.29
N VAL A 193 2.48 -7.69 15.45
CA VAL A 193 3.90 -8.03 15.65
C VAL A 193 4.08 -9.54 15.74
N GLY A 194 5.22 -10.05 15.24
CA GLY A 194 5.56 -11.46 15.32
C GLY A 194 4.63 -12.34 14.49
N GLU A 195 4.25 -13.48 15.06
CA GLU A 195 3.43 -14.49 14.38
C GLU A 195 1.98 -14.03 14.12
N ARG A 196 1.58 -12.87 14.63
CA ARG A 196 0.26 -12.26 14.38
C ARG A 196 0.05 -11.90 12.90
N LEU A 197 1.11 -11.71 12.12
CA LEU A 197 1.04 -11.47 10.68
C LEU A 197 2.27 -12.06 9.98
N THR A 198 2.11 -13.23 9.36
CA THR A 198 3.24 -13.93 8.70
C THR A 198 3.28 -13.72 7.20
N SER A 199 2.17 -13.25 6.59
CA SER A 199 2.15 -12.99 5.15
C SER A 199 1.30 -11.78 4.77
N VAL A 200 1.80 -11.00 3.82
CA VAL A 200 1.05 -9.91 3.19
C VAL A 200 0.98 -10.15 1.69
N ILE A 201 -0.19 -9.96 1.10
CA ILE A 201 -0.41 -10.02 -0.34
C ILE A 201 -0.97 -8.68 -0.80
N ILE A 202 -0.34 -8.07 -1.79
CA ILE A 202 -0.71 -6.75 -2.31
C ILE A 202 -1.16 -6.92 -3.77
N VAL A 203 -2.45 -6.72 -4.01
CA VAL A 203 -3.07 -6.82 -5.33
C VAL A 203 -3.11 -5.44 -5.97
N GLY A 204 -2.30 -5.24 -7.00
CA GLY A 204 -2.14 -3.95 -7.67
C GLY A 204 -1.21 -2.98 -6.95
N VAL A 205 -0.89 -1.87 -7.61
CA VAL A 205 0.12 -0.89 -7.13
C VAL A 205 -0.46 0.26 -6.28
N GLY A 206 -1.65 0.05 -5.70
CA GLY A 206 -2.25 1.01 -4.77
C GLY A 206 -2.64 2.38 -5.31
N LEU A 207 -2.73 2.56 -6.64
CA LEU A 207 -3.04 3.85 -7.23
C LEU A 207 -4.32 4.45 -6.61
N PRO A 208 -4.33 5.76 -6.27
CA PRO A 208 -5.55 6.47 -5.96
C PRO A 208 -6.63 6.25 -7.03
N GLN A 209 -7.90 6.26 -6.61
CA GLN A 209 -9.00 6.22 -7.55
C GLN A 209 -9.01 7.49 -8.40
N VAL A 210 -9.33 7.35 -9.68
CA VAL A 210 -9.52 8.50 -10.56
C VAL A 210 -10.70 9.30 -10.05
N SER A 211 -10.46 10.57 -9.74
CA SER A 211 -11.48 11.52 -9.29
C SER A 211 -11.16 12.92 -9.84
N PRO A 212 -12.13 13.84 -9.89
CA PRO A 212 -11.88 15.22 -10.29
C PRO A 212 -10.73 15.86 -9.49
N GLU A 213 -10.66 15.60 -8.18
CA GLU A 213 -9.60 16.08 -7.31
C GLU A 213 -8.22 15.56 -7.73
N GLN A 214 -8.11 14.26 -8.06
CA GLN A 214 -6.86 13.65 -8.50
C GLN A 214 -6.44 14.11 -9.89
N GLU A 215 -7.38 14.31 -10.81
CA GLU A 215 -7.08 14.87 -12.14
C GLU A 215 -6.61 16.32 -12.05
N ILE A 216 -7.23 17.14 -11.19
CA ILE A 216 -6.77 18.51 -10.91
C ILE A 216 -5.35 18.49 -10.30
N MET A 217 -5.08 17.56 -9.38
CA MET A 217 -3.74 17.40 -8.78
C MET A 217 -2.69 17.03 -9.84
N LYS A 218 -3.04 16.10 -10.74
CA LYS A 218 -2.19 15.68 -11.85
C LYS A 218 -1.87 16.86 -12.77
N GLU A 219 -2.90 17.60 -13.21
CA GLU A 219 -2.75 18.79 -14.05
C GLU A 219 -1.87 19.85 -13.39
N TYR A 220 -2.06 20.11 -12.10
CA TYR A 220 -1.23 21.05 -11.35
C TYR A 220 0.26 20.67 -11.34
N TYR A 221 0.58 19.39 -11.18
CA TYR A 221 1.97 18.94 -11.22
C TYR A 221 2.54 18.89 -12.64
N ASP A 222 1.71 18.62 -13.66
CA ASP A 222 2.11 18.74 -15.06
C ASP A 222 2.47 20.20 -15.41
N GLU A 223 1.72 21.19 -14.92
CA GLU A 223 2.02 22.63 -15.07
C GLU A 223 3.34 23.06 -14.40
N LYS A 224 3.85 22.26 -13.46
CA LYS A 224 5.07 22.56 -12.68
C LYS A 224 6.29 21.80 -13.21
N ASP A 225 6.23 21.31 -14.45
CA ASP A 225 7.26 20.48 -15.10
C ASP A 225 7.62 19.23 -14.28
N HIS A 226 6.68 18.74 -13.48
CA HIS A 226 6.78 17.44 -12.84
C HIS A 226 6.02 16.40 -13.67
N ALA A 227 6.36 15.12 -13.49
CA ALA A 227 5.55 14.04 -14.03
C ALA A 227 4.24 13.95 -13.23
N GLY A 228 3.20 14.65 -13.65
CA GLY A 228 1.98 14.85 -12.87
C GLY A 228 1.29 13.55 -12.51
N PHE A 229 1.28 12.58 -13.42
CA PHE A 229 0.79 11.23 -13.11
C PHE A 229 1.61 10.56 -11.99
N THR A 230 2.94 10.70 -12.02
CA THR A 230 3.81 10.10 -11.00
C THR A 230 3.58 10.74 -9.63
N TYR A 231 3.44 12.06 -9.57
CA TYR A 231 3.21 12.80 -8.32
C TYR A 231 1.80 12.57 -7.74
N ALA A 232 0.76 12.58 -8.58
CA ALA A 232 -0.62 12.43 -8.13
C ALA A 232 -1.00 10.96 -7.87
N TYR A 233 -0.44 10.01 -8.62
CA TYR A 233 -0.87 8.61 -8.58
C TYR A 233 0.22 7.64 -8.15
N THR A 234 1.37 7.62 -8.83
CA THR A 234 2.39 6.58 -8.61
C THR A 234 3.01 6.64 -7.22
N TYR A 235 3.51 7.80 -6.78
CA TYR A 235 4.15 7.92 -5.46
C TYR A 235 3.17 7.71 -4.31
N PRO A 236 1.95 8.31 -4.31
CA PRO A 236 0.96 8.00 -3.28
C PRO A 236 0.56 6.53 -3.26
N GLY A 237 0.43 5.89 -4.44
CA GLY A 237 0.08 4.48 -4.53
C GLY A 237 1.18 3.58 -3.98
N LEU A 238 2.43 3.85 -4.32
CA LEU A 238 3.56 3.09 -3.78
C LEU A 238 3.72 3.30 -2.28
N ASN A 239 3.47 4.51 -1.76
CA ASN A 239 3.51 4.75 -0.31
C ASN A 239 2.51 3.84 0.42
N LYS A 240 1.30 3.64 -0.11
CA LYS A 240 0.33 2.68 0.45
C LYS A 240 0.85 1.24 0.42
N VAL A 241 1.51 0.84 -0.67
CA VAL A 241 2.15 -0.47 -0.80
C VAL A 241 3.23 -0.66 0.28
N LEU A 242 4.08 0.35 0.49
CA LEU A 242 5.14 0.32 1.51
C LEU A 242 4.57 0.29 2.93
N GLN A 243 3.50 1.04 3.20
CA GLN A 243 2.82 1.05 4.50
C GLN A 243 2.16 -0.30 4.79
N ALA A 244 1.53 -0.93 3.79
CA ALA A 244 0.95 -2.25 3.92
C ALA A 244 2.02 -3.33 4.13
N ALA A 245 3.14 -3.25 3.42
CA ALA A 245 4.23 -4.21 3.52
C ALA A 245 5.08 -4.04 4.79
N GLY A 246 5.31 -2.80 5.26
CA GLY A 246 6.13 -2.48 6.43
C GLY A 246 5.55 -2.94 7.77
N ARG A 247 4.42 -3.66 7.74
CA ARG A 247 3.79 -4.32 8.88
C ARG A 247 4.31 -5.73 9.11
N LEU A 248 4.90 -6.32 8.09
CA LEU A 248 5.25 -7.73 8.06
C LEU A 248 6.46 -8.06 8.95
N ILE A 249 7.43 -7.14 9.06
CA ILE A 249 8.64 -7.31 9.87
C ILE A 249 8.75 -6.11 10.83
N ARG A 250 8.64 -6.36 12.13
CA ARG A 250 8.69 -5.37 13.21
C ARG A 250 9.80 -5.63 14.21
N THR A 251 10.24 -6.89 14.34
CA THR A 251 11.38 -7.30 15.17
C THR A 251 12.44 -8.03 14.33
N ASP A 252 13.63 -8.20 14.90
CA ASP A 252 14.72 -8.98 14.31
C ASP A 252 14.43 -10.49 14.24
N THR A 253 13.48 -10.96 15.04
CA THR A 253 12.99 -12.34 15.02
C THR A 253 11.78 -12.57 14.11
N ASP A 254 11.12 -11.50 13.66
CA ASP A 254 9.95 -11.63 12.79
C ASP A 254 10.38 -12.21 11.44
N ARG A 255 9.53 -13.10 10.92
CA ARG A 255 9.73 -13.75 9.63
C ARG A 255 8.45 -13.67 8.82
N GLY A 256 8.54 -13.25 7.57
CA GLY A 256 7.37 -12.96 6.77
C GLY A 256 7.56 -13.05 5.28
N ALA A 257 6.46 -13.31 4.58
CA ALA A 257 6.43 -13.41 3.13
C ALA A 257 5.49 -12.35 2.51
N LEU A 258 5.99 -11.58 1.56
CA LEU A 258 5.28 -10.56 0.80
C LEU A 258 5.07 -11.01 -0.64
N LEU A 259 3.82 -11.11 -1.09
CA LEU A 259 3.46 -11.34 -2.48
C LEU A 259 2.92 -10.05 -3.11
N LEU A 260 3.60 -9.57 -4.14
CA LEU A 260 3.16 -8.47 -4.99
C LEU A 260 2.49 -9.04 -6.24
N ILE A 261 1.23 -8.67 -6.51
CA ILE A 261 0.48 -9.12 -7.68
C ILE A 261 0.19 -7.93 -8.59
N ASP A 262 1.11 -7.62 -9.51
CA ASP A 262 0.90 -6.75 -10.66
C ASP A 262 2.13 -6.70 -11.57
N SER A 263 1.93 -6.78 -12.90
CA SER A 263 2.98 -6.58 -13.90
C SER A 263 3.75 -5.26 -13.75
N ARG A 264 3.12 -4.20 -13.23
CA ARG A 264 3.76 -2.90 -13.02
C ARG A 264 4.93 -2.97 -12.05
N PHE A 265 4.91 -3.84 -11.06
CA PHE A 265 6.03 -3.99 -10.12
C PHE A 265 7.32 -4.45 -10.80
N ALA A 266 7.23 -5.06 -12.00
CA ALA A 266 8.38 -5.45 -12.80
C ALA A 266 8.83 -4.36 -13.80
N SER A 267 8.12 -3.23 -13.92
CA SER A 267 8.54 -2.16 -14.82
C SER A 267 9.72 -1.37 -14.22
N PRO A 268 10.62 -0.81 -15.05
CA PRO A 268 11.76 -0.03 -14.56
C PRO A 268 11.34 1.14 -13.65
N ASP A 269 10.18 1.75 -13.94
CA ASP A 269 9.67 2.89 -13.20
C ASP A 269 9.28 2.55 -11.76
N TYR A 270 8.76 1.34 -11.52
CA TYR A 270 8.40 0.86 -10.19
C TYR A 270 9.57 0.17 -9.49
N LEU A 271 10.36 -0.64 -10.21
CA LEU A 271 11.52 -1.35 -9.63
C LEU A 271 12.49 -0.40 -8.94
N ARG A 272 12.79 0.76 -9.55
CA ARG A 272 13.68 1.79 -8.96
C ARG A 272 13.13 2.44 -7.68
N LEU A 273 11.84 2.30 -7.42
CA LEU A 273 11.16 2.90 -6.27
C LEU A 273 10.94 1.88 -5.14
N LEU A 274 11.06 0.58 -5.43
CA LEU A 274 10.97 -0.46 -4.41
C LEU A 274 12.15 -0.36 -3.44
N PRO A 275 11.97 -0.76 -2.17
CA PRO A 275 13.04 -0.78 -1.20
C PRO A 275 14.17 -1.72 -1.63
N GLU A 276 15.40 -1.38 -1.27
CA GLU A 276 16.57 -2.14 -1.71
C GLU A 276 16.60 -3.51 -1.02
N GLU A 277 16.18 -3.52 0.24
CA GLU A 277 15.96 -4.68 1.08
C GLU A 277 14.91 -5.65 0.54
N TRP A 278 14.12 -5.30 -0.49
CA TRP A 278 13.22 -6.26 -1.14
C TRP A 278 13.93 -7.12 -2.19
N HIS A 279 15.16 -6.77 -2.59
CA HIS A 279 15.95 -7.57 -3.52
C HIS A 279 16.72 -8.69 -2.80
N PRO A 280 16.85 -9.89 -3.39
CA PRO A 280 16.34 -10.29 -4.71
C PRO A 280 14.81 -10.40 -4.74
N LEU A 281 14.23 -10.08 -5.90
CA LEU A 281 12.80 -10.13 -6.15
C LEU A 281 12.51 -11.20 -7.22
N PRO A 282 12.32 -12.48 -6.85
CA PRO A 282 11.89 -13.52 -7.78
C PRO A 282 10.59 -13.12 -8.48
N ARG A 283 10.51 -13.45 -9.77
CA ARG A 283 9.41 -13.05 -10.65
C ARG A 283 8.83 -14.23 -11.38
N ALA A 284 7.52 -14.24 -11.49
CA ALA A 284 6.81 -15.30 -12.17
C ALA A 284 7.10 -15.34 -13.69
N SER A 285 7.32 -14.18 -14.31
CA SER A 285 7.76 -14.06 -15.71
C SER A 285 9.16 -14.65 -15.98
N LEU A 286 9.98 -14.79 -14.94
CA LEU A 286 11.31 -15.40 -15.02
C LEU A 286 11.31 -16.91 -14.72
N GLY A 287 10.13 -17.52 -14.60
CA GLY A 287 9.98 -18.96 -14.38
C GLY A 287 9.93 -19.40 -12.92
N PHE A 288 9.93 -18.47 -11.97
CA PHE A 288 9.71 -18.81 -10.56
C PHE A 288 8.21 -19.04 -10.27
N SER A 289 7.90 -19.99 -9.39
CA SER A 289 6.52 -20.22 -8.92
C SER A 289 6.32 -19.57 -7.55
N PRO A 290 5.21 -18.82 -7.32
CA PRO A 290 4.94 -18.21 -6.02
C PRO A 290 4.84 -19.26 -4.90
N GLY A 291 4.13 -20.36 -5.15
CA GLY A 291 3.94 -21.42 -4.15
C GLY A 291 5.21 -22.20 -3.83
N GLU A 292 6.04 -22.52 -4.83
CA GLU A 292 7.31 -23.24 -4.60
C GLU A 292 8.32 -22.35 -3.88
N THR A 293 8.41 -21.08 -4.26
CA THR A 293 9.32 -20.11 -3.63
C THR A 293 8.94 -19.88 -2.16
N ALA A 294 7.65 -19.68 -1.89
CA ALA A 294 7.16 -19.54 -0.52
C ALA A 294 7.36 -20.82 0.30
N LYS A 295 7.09 -22.00 -0.26
CA LYS A 295 7.34 -23.28 0.43
C LYS A 295 8.81 -23.48 0.78
N GLN A 296 9.74 -23.11 -0.11
CA GLN A 296 11.19 -23.17 0.17
C GLN A 296 11.60 -22.19 1.28
N PHE A 297 11.04 -20.98 1.25
CA PHE A 297 11.23 -20.01 2.32
C PHE A 297 10.76 -20.58 3.65
N TRP A 298 9.50 -21.02 3.79
CA TRP A 298 9.02 -21.55 5.06
C TRP A 298 9.74 -22.84 5.51
N GLY A 299 10.16 -23.69 4.56
CA GLY A 299 10.83 -24.96 4.86
C GLY A 299 12.27 -24.85 5.40
N THR A 300 12.93 -23.70 5.29
CA THR A 300 14.30 -23.53 5.81
C THR A 300 14.40 -23.52 7.34
N ASP A 301 13.29 -23.33 8.06
CA ASP A 301 13.26 -23.41 9.54
C ASP A 301 13.27 -24.87 10.06
N GLN A 302 12.69 -25.82 9.33
CA GLN A 302 12.64 -27.22 9.80
C GLN A 302 13.99 -27.94 9.77
N ALA A 303 15.02 -27.35 9.16
CA ALA A 303 16.37 -27.91 9.09
C ALA A 303 17.28 -27.46 10.25
N HIS A 304 16.85 -26.48 11.05
CA HIS A 304 17.66 -25.88 12.12
C HIS A 304 17.02 -25.97 13.52
N ALA A 305 15.87 -26.67 13.64
CA ALA A 305 15.22 -27.00 14.92
C ALA A 305 15.50 -28.44 15.34
#